data_AF-F9QB33-F1
#
_entry.id   AF-F9QB33-F1
#
_cell.length_a   1.000
_cell.length_b   1.000
_cell.length_c   1.000
_cell.angle_alpha   90.00
_cell.angle_beta   90.00
_cell.angle_gamma   90.00
#
_symmetry.space_group_name_H-M   'P 1'
#
loop_
_entity.id
_entity.type
_entity.pdbx_description
1 polymer ?
#
loop_
_entity_poly.entity_id
_entity_poly.type
_entity_poly.pdbx_seq_one_letter_code
_entity_poly.pdbx_strand_id
1 'polypeptide(L)'
;MPSLQVVSQQATGKLETVYNIAVEEFSTYHVGKFGVWVHNANCCDFVNVKYGDVEAKFKQGGWVNSKNDRVMYIDPFDGKFKDCPDGAIASVDHILPQSAFNKIDGFDKLPKHVQNELINHPMNSQPLPKELNSSKSAKIETGTEGWQRYVKENKDISPTYRAYLENTQRNMIALVEETLKKRGLK
;
A
#
# COMPACT_ATOMS: atom_id res chain seq x y z
N MET A 1 -8.17 33.72 2.73
CA MET A 1 -8.54 33.21 4.07
C MET A 1 -7.27 33.10 4.89
N PRO A 2 -7.25 33.46 6.17
CA PRO A 2 -6.07 33.27 7.00
C PRO A 2 -5.76 31.78 7.16
N SER A 3 -4.51 31.39 6.95
CA SER A 3 -4.00 30.04 7.21
C SER A 3 -3.28 30.02 8.56
N LEU A 4 -3.51 28.98 9.35
CA LEU A 4 -2.74 28.74 10.57
C LEU A 4 -1.39 28.15 10.16
N GLN A 5 -0.28 28.79 10.57
CA GLN A 5 1.06 28.31 10.29
C GLN A 5 1.74 27.94 11.61
N VAL A 6 2.15 26.68 11.74
CA VAL A 6 2.93 26.23 12.89
C VAL A 6 4.36 26.74 12.73
N VAL A 7 4.80 27.61 13.65
CA VAL A 7 6.13 28.25 13.59
C VAL A 7 7.21 27.36 14.21
N SER A 8 6.85 26.57 15.22
CA SER A 8 7.76 25.65 15.90
C SER A 8 7.00 24.64 16.76
N GLN A 9 7.59 23.48 17.00
CA GLN A 9 7.12 22.49 17.96
C GLN A 9 8.30 21.96 18.79
N GLN A 10 8.05 21.64 20.06
CA GLN A 10 9.04 21.00 20.93
C GLN A 10 8.37 19.99 21.85
N ALA A 11 9.05 18.87 22.11
CA ALA A 11 8.57 17.88 23.06
C ALA A 11 8.61 18.46 24.48
N THR A 12 7.50 18.39 25.20
CA THR A 12 7.41 18.93 26.58
C THR A 12 8.04 17.99 27.61
N GLY A 13 8.28 16.73 27.26
CA GLY A 13 8.72 15.68 28.18
C GLY A 13 7.67 15.28 29.22
N LYS A 14 6.44 15.81 29.13
CA LYS A 14 5.33 15.52 30.04
C LYS A 14 4.35 14.59 29.36
N LEU A 15 3.87 13.60 30.10
CA LEU A 15 2.75 12.76 29.68
C LEU A 15 1.44 13.46 30.03
N GLU A 16 0.51 13.51 29.09
CA GLU A 16 -0.83 14.06 29.27
C GLU A 16 -1.87 12.96 29.12
N THR A 17 -2.97 13.06 29.88
CA THR A 17 -4.11 12.15 29.70
C THR A 17 -4.80 12.45 28.38
N VAL A 18 -4.86 11.45 27.51
CA VAL A 18 -5.61 11.50 26.25
C VAL A 18 -6.93 10.78 26.40
N TYR A 19 -8.00 11.41 25.93
CA TYR A 19 -9.34 10.83 25.91
C TYR A 19 -9.66 10.42 24.48
N ASN A 20 -9.89 9.13 24.27
CA ASN A 20 -10.38 8.61 22.99
C ASN A 20 -11.84 9.02 22.85
N ILE A 21 -12.16 9.76 21.78
CA ILE A 21 -13.54 10.07 21.41
C ILE A 21 -13.76 9.65 19.95
N ALA A 22 -14.65 8.69 19.74
CA ALA A 22 -15.11 8.38 18.40
C ALA A 22 -16.21 9.39 18.03
N VAL A 23 -15.96 10.19 16.99
CA VAL A 23 -16.99 11.05 16.39
C VAL A 23 -17.33 10.42 15.05
N GLU A 24 -18.47 9.76 14.97
CA GLU A 24 -18.90 8.97 13.81
C GLU A 24 -17.83 7.94 13.38
N GLU A 25 -17.33 8.01 12.14
CA GLU A 25 -16.30 7.11 11.58
C GLU A 25 -14.86 7.59 11.87
N PHE A 26 -14.69 8.73 12.54
CA PHE A 26 -13.36 9.32 12.77
C PHE A 26 -12.81 8.96 14.15
N SER A 27 -11.58 8.43 14.18
CA SER A 27 -10.84 8.24 15.44
C SER A 27 -10.12 9.52 15.84
N THR A 28 -10.75 10.33 16.70
CA THR A 28 -10.20 11.60 17.18
C THR A 28 -9.78 11.49 18.66
N TYR A 29 -8.67 12.12 19.02
CA TYR A 29 -8.20 12.18 20.39
C TYR A 29 -8.34 13.60 20.92
N HIS A 30 -8.92 13.71 22.11
CA HIS A 30 -8.95 14.96 22.87
C HIS A 30 -7.81 14.95 23.89
N VAL A 31 -6.87 15.89 23.77
CA VAL A 31 -5.72 15.98 24.68
C VAL A 31 -6.05 16.91 25.84
N GLY A 32 -6.43 16.32 26.98
CA GLY A 32 -6.46 16.98 28.28
C GLY A 32 -7.17 18.35 28.33
N LYS A 33 -6.65 19.27 29.15
CA LYS A 33 -7.21 20.62 29.32
C LYS A 33 -6.83 21.61 28.21
N PHE A 34 -6.04 21.19 27.23
CA PHE A 34 -5.55 22.06 26.17
C PHE A 34 -6.59 22.31 25.07
N GLY A 35 -7.67 21.52 25.02
CA GLY A 35 -8.73 21.66 24.01
C GLY A 35 -8.23 21.38 22.59
N VAL A 36 -7.07 20.73 22.46
CA VAL A 36 -6.48 20.36 21.17
C VAL A 36 -7.03 19.02 20.74
N TRP A 37 -7.53 19.00 19.51
CA TRP A 37 -7.98 17.78 18.83
C TRP A 37 -6.80 17.31 18.00
N VAL A 38 -6.34 16.09 18.26
CA VAL A 38 -5.29 15.47 17.45
C VAL A 38 -5.92 14.30 16.70
N HIS A 39 -5.68 14.24 15.40
CA HIS A 39 -5.93 13.05 14.61
C HIS A 39 -4.70 12.16 14.72
N ASN A 40 -4.87 10.84 14.68
CA ASN A 40 -3.71 9.98 14.46
C ASN A 40 -3.15 10.32 13.08
N ALA A 41 -2.01 11.01 13.03
CA ALA A 41 -1.35 11.38 11.78
C ALA A 41 -0.80 10.14 11.05
N ASN A 42 -0.58 9.06 11.81
CA ASN A 42 -0.14 7.79 11.26
C ASN A 42 -1.37 6.90 11.10
N CYS A 43 -2.10 7.07 10.00
CA CYS A 43 -2.87 5.92 9.56
C CYS A 43 -1.89 4.80 9.27
N CYS A 44 -2.29 3.64 9.79
CA CYS A 44 -1.89 2.35 9.33
C CYS A 44 -0.52 1.93 9.89
N ASP A 45 -0.53 1.23 11.03
CA ASP A 45 0.64 0.50 11.49
C ASP A 45 0.99 -0.57 10.45
N PHE A 46 2.01 -0.31 9.63
CA PHE A 46 2.44 -1.24 8.59
C PHE A 46 3.20 -2.41 9.20
N VAL A 47 2.74 -3.63 8.91
CA VAL A 47 3.34 -4.86 9.50
C VAL A 47 4.75 -5.20 9.01
N ASN A 48 5.31 -4.46 8.05
CA ASN A 48 6.56 -4.84 7.39
C ASN A 48 7.58 -3.69 7.31
N VAL A 49 8.31 -3.48 8.41
CA VAL A 49 9.53 -2.64 8.46
C VAL A 49 10.66 -3.08 7.50
N LYS A 50 10.51 -4.25 6.86
CA LYS A 50 11.48 -4.78 5.87
C LYS A 50 11.51 -4.02 4.55
N TYR A 51 10.54 -3.13 4.28
CA TYR A 51 10.40 -2.43 3.01
C TYR A 51 10.97 -1.00 3.00
N GLY A 52 11.71 -0.60 4.03
CA GLY A 52 12.27 0.75 4.14
C GLY A 52 11.21 1.80 4.49
N ASP A 53 11.32 2.99 3.90
CA ASP A 53 10.36 4.08 4.07
C ASP A 53 9.07 3.78 3.27
N VAL A 54 8.13 3.11 3.95
CA VAL A 54 6.84 2.70 3.38
C VAL A 54 5.99 3.90 2.97
N GLU A 55 6.08 5.02 3.69
CA GLU A 55 5.34 6.23 3.38
C GLU A 55 5.84 6.84 2.07
N ALA A 56 7.16 7.00 1.91
CA ALA A 56 7.75 7.48 0.66
C ALA A 56 7.39 6.55 -0.51
N LYS A 57 7.41 5.23 -0.29
CA LYS A 57 7.03 4.24 -1.31
C LYS A 57 5.57 4.40 -1.74
N PHE A 58 4.66 4.62 -0.80
CA PHE A 58 3.25 4.82 -1.11
C PHE A 58 2.96 6.17 -1.75
N LYS A 59 3.68 7.23 -1.38
CA LYS A 59 3.65 8.50 -2.11
C LYS A 59 4.08 8.31 -3.57
N GLN A 60 5.21 7.63 -3.79
CA GLN A 60 5.71 7.32 -5.14
C GLN A 60 4.78 6.41 -5.94
N GLY A 61 4.14 5.45 -5.27
CA GLY A 61 3.15 4.54 -5.87
C GLY A 61 1.77 5.15 -6.11
N GLY A 62 1.53 6.40 -5.68
CA GLY A 62 0.23 7.07 -5.85
C GLY A 62 -0.85 6.61 -4.87
N TRP A 63 -0.44 6.03 -3.74
CA TRP A 63 -1.34 5.48 -2.71
C TRP A 63 -1.71 6.47 -1.61
N VAL A 64 -1.18 7.68 -1.64
CA VAL A 64 -1.53 8.72 -0.67
C VAL A 64 -2.52 9.70 -1.29
N ASN A 65 -3.65 9.89 -0.63
CA ASN A 65 -4.68 10.82 -1.00
C ASN A 65 -4.18 12.25 -0.77
N SER A 66 -4.01 13.01 -1.85
CA SER A 66 -3.46 14.38 -1.78
C SER A 66 -4.35 15.39 -1.08
N LYS A 67 -5.61 15.05 -0.77
CA LYS A 67 -6.55 15.95 -0.09
C LYS A 67 -6.46 15.88 1.43
N ASN A 68 -6.08 14.72 1.97
CA ASN A 68 -6.12 14.45 3.40
C ASN A 68 -4.89 13.67 3.91
N ASP A 69 -3.89 13.46 3.06
CA ASP A 69 -2.65 12.71 3.32
C ASP A 69 -2.85 11.28 3.84
N ARG A 70 -4.04 10.70 3.64
CA ARG A 70 -4.34 9.32 4.05
C ARG A 70 -3.85 8.32 3.02
N VAL A 71 -3.34 7.19 3.48
CA VAL A 71 -3.08 6.04 2.60
C VAL A 71 -4.41 5.46 2.15
N MET A 72 -4.53 5.21 0.85
CA MET A 72 -5.67 4.59 0.19
C MET A 72 -5.33 3.16 -0.19
N TYR A 73 -6.32 2.30 -0.32
CA TYR A 73 -6.24 1.00 -0.97
C TYR A 73 -7.34 0.89 -2.03
N ILE A 74 -7.23 -0.06 -2.96
CA ILE A 74 -8.37 -0.43 -3.81
C ILE A 74 -9.08 -1.60 -3.14
N ASP A 75 -10.37 -1.43 -2.86
CA ASP A 75 -11.17 -2.48 -2.26
C ASP A 75 -11.35 -3.64 -3.25
N PRO A 76 -10.98 -4.88 -2.88
CA PRO A 76 -11.00 -6.00 -3.79
C PRO A 76 -12.43 -6.41 -4.20
N PHE A 77 -13.47 -6.00 -3.47
CA PHE A 77 -14.85 -6.41 -3.73
C PHE A 77 -15.60 -5.46 -4.66
N ASP A 78 -15.23 -4.18 -4.70
CA ASP A 78 -15.88 -3.20 -5.59
C ASP A 78 -14.90 -2.52 -6.58
N GLY A 79 -13.59 -2.65 -6.37
CA GLY A 79 -12.55 -2.07 -7.23
C GLY A 79 -12.41 -0.55 -7.10
N LYS A 80 -12.90 0.06 -6.02
CA LYS A 80 -12.81 1.50 -5.78
C LYS A 80 -11.69 1.84 -4.82
N PHE A 81 -11.08 3.00 -5.02
CA PHE A 81 -10.17 3.58 -4.04
C PHE A 81 -10.94 3.98 -2.78
N LYS A 82 -10.40 3.61 -1.62
CA LYS A 82 -10.90 3.97 -0.29
C LYS A 82 -9.72 4.33 0.59
N ASP A 83 -9.91 5.27 1.49
CA ASP A 83 -8.95 5.50 2.55
C ASP A 83 -8.83 4.23 3.41
N CYS A 84 -7.61 3.87 3.80
CA CYS A 84 -7.42 2.77 4.74
C CYS A 84 -8.13 3.12 6.07
N PRO A 85 -8.85 2.16 6.67
CA PRO A 85 -9.57 2.42 7.92
C PRO A 85 -8.62 2.80 9.06
N ASP A 86 -9.06 3.70 9.95
CA ASP A 86 -8.29 4.07 11.13
C ASP A 86 -8.00 2.84 12.00
N GLY A 87 -6.76 2.72 12.48
CA GLY A 87 -6.32 1.58 13.30
C GLY A 87 -6.21 0.25 12.55
N ALA A 88 -6.52 0.20 11.25
CA ALA A 88 -6.28 -0.99 10.45
C ALA A 88 -4.79 -1.26 10.29
N ILE A 89 -4.42 -2.53 10.44
CA ILE A 89 -3.07 -2.98 10.13
C ILE A 89 -3.00 -3.22 8.62
N ALA A 90 -2.34 -2.33 7.90
CA ALA A 90 -2.15 -2.48 6.46
C ALA A 90 -0.92 -3.34 6.15
N SER A 91 -1.08 -4.25 5.21
CA SER A 91 0.01 -5.00 4.60
C SER A 91 0.54 -4.28 3.36
N VAL A 92 1.85 -4.38 3.13
CA VAL A 92 2.48 -4.00 1.86
C VAL A 92 2.52 -5.24 0.99
N ASP A 93 1.63 -5.30 0.02
CA ASP A 93 1.41 -6.47 -0.83
C ASP A 93 2.04 -6.27 -2.21
N HIS A 94 2.71 -7.31 -2.74
CA HIS A 94 3.26 -7.26 -4.09
C HIS A 94 2.20 -7.65 -5.11
N ILE A 95 2.02 -6.83 -6.14
CA ILE A 95 1.02 -7.07 -7.18
C ILE A 95 1.47 -8.19 -8.13
N LEU A 96 2.74 -8.17 -8.55
CA LEU A 96 3.44 -9.28 -9.18
C LEU A 96 4.34 -9.96 -8.13
N PRO A 97 4.09 -11.22 -7.74
CA PRO A 97 4.87 -11.91 -6.72
C PRO A 97 6.26 -12.30 -7.25
N GLN A 98 7.23 -12.45 -6.35
CA GLN A 98 8.60 -12.85 -6.70
C GLN A 98 8.67 -14.15 -7.51
N SER A 99 7.80 -15.12 -7.22
CA SER A 99 7.72 -16.38 -7.96
C SER A 99 7.33 -16.18 -9.44
N ALA A 100 6.60 -15.12 -9.77
CA ALA A 100 6.27 -14.76 -11.14
C ALA A 100 7.44 -14.03 -11.81
N PHE A 101 8.15 -13.14 -11.11
CA PHE A 101 9.40 -12.55 -11.61
C PHE A 101 10.42 -13.61 -12.02
N ASN A 102 10.60 -14.64 -11.20
CA ASN A 102 11.54 -15.74 -11.46
C ASN A 102 11.18 -16.56 -12.72
N LYS A 103 9.98 -16.41 -13.27
CA LYS A 103 9.54 -17.08 -14.51
C LYS A 103 9.72 -16.20 -15.75
N ILE A 104 10.07 -14.92 -15.59
CA ILE A 104 10.33 -14.03 -16.72
C ILE A 104 11.69 -14.41 -17.31
N ASP A 105 11.69 -14.75 -18.60
CA ASP A 105 12.91 -15.14 -19.31
C ASP A 105 14.00 -14.06 -19.21
N GLY A 106 15.18 -14.47 -18.78
CA GLY A 106 16.35 -13.61 -18.58
C GLY A 106 16.37 -12.81 -17.27
N PHE A 107 15.31 -12.80 -16.46
CA PHE A 107 15.28 -12.04 -15.19
C PHE A 107 16.39 -12.49 -14.22
N ASP A 108 16.67 -13.79 -14.18
CA ASP A 108 17.73 -14.39 -13.38
C ASP A 108 19.14 -13.91 -13.74
N LYS A 109 19.34 -13.45 -14.99
CA LYS A 109 20.61 -12.88 -15.50
C LYS A 109 20.85 -11.44 -15.01
N LEU A 110 19.84 -10.74 -14.50
CA LEU A 110 20.03 -9.42 -13.93
C LEU A 110 20.84 -9.50 -12.64
N PRO A 111 21.66 -8.49 -12.30
CA PRO A 111 22.30 -8.43 -10.98
C PRO A 111 21.27 -8.46 -9.85
N LYS A 112 21.60 -9.09 -8.72
CA LYS A 112 20.65 -9.27 -7.60
C LYS A 112 20.08 -7.96 -7.04
N HIS A 113 20.85 -6.88 -7.02
CA HIS A 113 20.34 -5.57 -6.60
C HIS A 113 19.23 -5.07 -7.54
N VAL A 114 19.39 -5.24 -8.86
CA VAL A 114 18.40 -4.86 -9.87
C VAL A 114 17.15 -5.73 -9.77
N GLN A 115 17.31 -7.05 -9.56
CA GLN A 115 16.18 -7.94 -9.30
C GLN A 115 15.38 -7.45 -8.09
N ASN A 116 16.07 -7.09 -7.00
CA ASN A 116 15.44 -6.59 -5.78
C ASN A 116 14.76 -5.23 -5.97
N GLU A 117 15.35 -4.32 -6.75
CA GLU A 117 14.75 -3.03 -7.11
C GLU A 117 13.44 -3.22 -7.90
N LEU A 118 13.42 -4.13 -8.88
CA LEU A 118 12.23 -4.43 -9.68
C LEU A 118 11.14 -5.12 -8.86
N ILE A 119 11.50 -6.11 -8.04
CA ILE A 119 10.54 -6.79 -7.15
C ILE A 119 9.94 -5.81 -6.16
N ASN A 120 10.76 -4.92 -5.58
CA ASN A 120 10.31 -3.95 -4.58
C ASN A 120 9.91 -2.59 -5.17
N HIS A 121 9.74 -2.50 -6.49
CA HIS A 121 9.39 -1.25 -7.16
C HIS A 121 8.10 -0.67 -6.56
N PRO A 122 7.99 0.66 -6.35
CA PRO A 122 6.80 1.29 -5.77
C PRO A 122 5.49 0.91 -6.49
N MET A 123 5.51 0.84 -7.83
CA MET A 123 4.34 0.43 -8.61
C MET A 123 3.98 -1.06 -8.48
N ASN A 124 4.92 -1.91 -8.01
CA ASN A 124 4.64 -3.31 -7.73
C ASN A 124 4.11 -3.52 -6.31
N SER A 125 3.92 -2.46 -5.53
CA SER A 125 3.45 -2.55 -4.15
C SER A 125 2.13 -1.82 -3.98
N GLN A 126 1.21 -2.44 -3.24
CA GLN A 126 -0.05 -1.82 -2.83
C GLN A 126 -0.24 -1.97 -1.32
N PRO A 127 -0.85 -0.98 -0.65
CA PRO A 127 -1.43 -1.19 0.66
C PRO A 127 -2.69 -2.04 0.50
N LEU A 128 -2.87 -2.99 1.43
CA LEU A 128 -4.11 -3.74 1.55
C LEU A 128 -4.33 -4.06 3.04
N PRO A 129 -5.51 -3.76 3.61
CA PRO A 129 -5.82 -4.16 4.97
C PRO A 129 -5.56 -5.66 5.17
N LYS A 130 -4.86 -6.01 6.26
CA LYS A 130 -4.28 -7.35 6.46
C LYS A 130 -5.32 -8.46 6.38
N GLU A 131 -6.52 -8.19 6.86
CA GLU A 131 -7.67 -9.10 6.79
C GLU A 131 -8.08 -9.40 5.35
N LEU A 132 -8.05 -8.40 4.46
CA LEU A 132 -8.39 -8.54 3.04
C LEU A 132 -7.27 -9.19 2.22
N ASN A 133 -6.04 -9.15 2.70
CA ASN A 133 -4.92 -9.83 2.06
C ASN A 133 -4.96 -11.36 2.26
N SER A 134 -5.81 -11.85 3.18
CA SER A 134 -5.97 -13.28 3.34
C SER A 134 -6.52 -13.91 2.04
N SER A 135 -5.90 -15.00 1.57
CA SER A 135 -6.23 -15.77 0.34
C SER A 135 -5.71 -15.30 -1.03
N LYS A 136 -5.08 -14.11 -1.15
CA LYS A 136 -4.47 -13.68 -2.43
C LYS A 136 -3.30 -14.57 -2.84
N SER A 137 -2.34 -14.80 -1.92
CA SER A 137 -1.14 -15.63 -2.17
C SER A 137 -0.37 -15.19 -3.43
N ALA A 138 0.32 -16.11 -4.11
CA ALA A 138 1.08 -15.86 -5.34
C ALA A 138 0.23 -15.91 -6.63
N LYS A 139 -1.08 -15.61 -6.55
CA LYS A 139 -1.96 -15.61 -7.72
C LYS A 139 -1.69 -14.38 -8.59
N ILE A 140 -1.68 -14.59 -9.90
CA ILE A 140 -1.50 -13.52 -10.91
C ILE A 140 -2.65 -13.57 -11.91
N GLU A 141 -3.09 -12.44 -12.41
CA GLU A 141 -4.16 -12.38 -13.41
C GLU A 141 -3.61 -12.69 -14.81
N THR A 142 -2.34 -12.33 -15.07
CA THR A 142 -1.72 -12.58 -16.38
C THR A 142 -1.50 -14.06 -16.63
N GLY A 143 -2.22 -14.63 -17.59
CA GLY A 143 -2.03 -16.01 -18.04
C GLY A 143 -2.53 -17.08 -17.07
N THR A 144 -3.32 -16.70 -16.05
CA THR A 144 -3.98 -17.66 -15.14
C THR A 144 -5.39 -17.20 -14.79
N GLU A 145 -6.13 -18.00 -14.03
CA GLU A 145 -7.45 -17.62 -13.53
C GLU A 145 -7.42 -16.52 -12.45
N GLY A 146 -6.26 -16.23 -11.87
CA GLY A 146 -6.06 -15.12 -10.93
C GLY A 146 -6.76 -15.29 -9.58
N TRP A 147 -6.94 -14.18 -8.86
CA TRP A 147 -7.65 -14.14 -7.59
C TRP A 147 -9.14 -13.90 -7.85
N GLN A 148 -9.88 -14.99 -8.05
CA GLN A 148 -11.31 -14.90 -8.39
C GLN A 148 -12.21 -14.67 -7.16
N ARG A 149 -11.83 -15.25 -6.00
CA ARG A 149 -12.69 -15.29 -4.81
C ARG A 149 -11.90 -15.12 -3.53
N TYR A 150 -12.47 -14.34 -2.61
CA TYR A 150 -12.02 -14.21 -1.23
C TYR A 150 -12.59 -15.35 -0.40
N VAL A 151 -11.71 -16.24 0.07
CA VAL A 151 -12.10 -17.54 0.63
C VAL A 151 -12.83 -17.42 1.96
N LYS A 152 -12.47 -16.44 2.80
CA LYS A 152 -13.01 -16.32 4.18
C LYS A 152 -14.51 -16.01 4.20
N GLU A 153 -14.97 -15.16 3.29
CA GLU A 153 -16.37 -14.71 3.25
C GLU A 153 -17.11 -15.17 1.99
N ASN A 154 -16.49 -16.03 1.19
CA ASN A 154 -17.07 -16.54 -0.05
C ASN A 154 -17.56 -15.41 -0.98
N LYS A 155 -16.77 -14.35 -1.12
CA LYS A 155 -17.09 -13.16 -1.93
C LYS A 155 -16.25 -13.14 -3.20
N ASP A 156 -16.89 -12.81 -4.32
CA ASP A 156 -16.18 -12.62 -5.59
C ASP A 156 -15.33 -11.36 -5.57
N ILE A 157 -14.18 -11.44 -6.21
CA ILE A 157 -13.29 -10.31 -6.40
C ILE A 157 -13.79 -9.50 -7.60
N SER A 158 -13.87 -8.18 -7.44
CA SER A 158 -14.33 -7.25 -8.46
C SER A 158 -13.55 -7.42 -9.76
N PRO A 159 -14.23 -7.54 -10.92
CA PRO A 159 -13.56 -7.51 -12.23
C PRO A 159 -12.70 -6.26 -12.42
N THR A 160 -13.12 -5.11 -11.87
CA THR A 160 -12.36 -3.86 -11.91
C THR A 160 -11.04 -3.98 -11.14
N TYR A 161 -11.07 -4.57 -9.95
CA TYR A 161 -9.86 -4.80 -9.17
C TYR A 161 -8.92 -5.80 -9.86
N ARG A 162 -9.47 -6.87 -10.44
CA ARG A 162 -8.69 -7.85 -11.21
C ARG A 162 -8.05 -7.22 -12.44
N ALA A 163 -8.77 -6.38 -13.18
CA ALA A 163 -8.21 -5.64 -14.31
C ALA A 163 -7.06 -4.71 -13.89
N TYR A 164 -7.18 -4.06 -12.72
CA TYR A 164 -6.10 -3.26 -12.14
C TYR A 164 -4.86 -4.10 -11.83
N LEU A 165 -5.03 -5.27 -11.20
CA LEU A 165 -3.93 -6.20 -10.91
C LEU A 165 -3.25 -6.66 -12.21
N GLU A 166 -4.03 -7.08 -13.20
CA GLU A 166 -3.52 -7.55 -14.49
C GLU A 166 -2.71 -6.47 -15.21
N ASN A 167 -3.25 -5.26 -15.31
CA ASN A 167 -2.56 -4.14 -15.96
C ASN A 167 -1.23 -3.82 -15.26
N THR A 168 -1.23 -3.80 -13.93
CA THR A 168 -0.01 -3.53 -13.16
C THR A 168 1.01 -4.65 -13.32
N GLN A 169 0.59 -5.92 -13.32
CA GLN A 169 1.46 -7.07 -13.60
C GLN A 169 2.08 -6.98 -14.99
N ARG A 170 1.30 -6.63 -16.02
CA ARG A 170 1.80 -6.42 -17.39
C ARG A 170 2.83 -5.29 -17.45
N ASN A 171 2.58 -4.17 -16.77
CA ASN A 171 3.52 -3.05 -16.70
C ASN A 171 4.83 -3.44 -16.02
N MET A 172 4.77 -4.21 -14.94
CA MET A 172 5.97 -4.71 -14.26
C MET A 172 6.77 -5.69 -15.13
N ILE A 173 6.09 -6.58 -15.86
CA ILE A 173 6.74 -7.48 -16.82
C ILE A 173 7.43 -6.65 -17.93
N ALA A 174 6.74 -5.67 -18.50
CA ALA A 174 7.30 -4.80 -19.54
C ALA A 174 8.54 -4.03 -19.03
N LEU A 175 8.51 -3.53 -17.79
CA LEU A 175 9.65 -2.86 -17.17
C LEU A 175 10.86 -3.79 -17.01
N VAL A 176 10.64 -5.05 -16.65
CA VAL A 176 11.70 -6.07 -16.59
C VAL A 176 12.30 -6.29 -17.99
N GLU A 177 11.47 -6.45 -19.01
CA GLU A 177 11.93 -6.65 -20.39
C GLU A 177 12.72 -5.45 -20.92
N GLU A 178 12.28 -4.23 -20.62
CA GLU A 178 13.01 -3.02 -20.97
C GLU A 178 14.36 -2.96 -20.26
N THR A 179 14.41 -3.35 -18.98
CA THR A 179 15.65 -3.40 -18.20
C THR A 179 16.63 -4.42 -18.76
N LEU A 180 16.15 -5.57 -19.23
CA LEU A 180 16.95 -6.59 -19.91
C LEU A 180 17.56 -6.05 -21.21
N LYS A 181 16.73 -5.40 -22.05
CA LYS A 181 17.18 -4.78 -23.32
C LYS A 181 18.24 -3.71 -23.09
N LYS A 182 17.99 -2.80 -22.14
CA LYS A 182 18.94 -1.74 -21.76
C LYS A 182 20.30 -2.28 -21.30
N ARG A 183 20.33 -3.50 -20.79
CA ARG A 183 21.56 -4.18 -20.32
C ARG A 183 22.14 -5.16 -21.35
N GLY A 184 21.58 -5.24 -22.55
CA GLY A 184 22.04 -6.15 -23.61
C GLY A 184 21.83 -7.63 -23.30
N LEU A 185 20.86 -7.95 -22.44
CA LEU A 185 20.54 -9.33 -22.04
C LEU A 185 19.38 -9.93 -22.87
N LYS A 186 18.71 -9.11 -23.67
CA LYS A 186 17.63 -9.45 -24.59
C LYS A 186 17.57 -8.45 -25.74
#